data_AF-F2KMP0-F1
#
_entry.id   AF-F2KMP0-F1
#
_cell.length_a   1.000
_cell.length_b   1.000
_cell.length_c   1.000
_cell.angle_alpha   90.00
_cell.angle_beta   90.00
_cell.angle_gamma   90.00
#
_symmetry.space_group_name_H-M   'P 1'
#
loop_
_entity.id
_entity.type
_entity.pdbx_description
1 polymer ?
#
loop_
_entity_poly.entity_id
_entity_poly.type
_entity_poly.pdbx_seq_one_letter_code
_entity_poly.pdbx_strand_id
1 'polypeptide(L)'
;MKGELLAILAALLWGIAPILDKLAIADAEISPVVANIIRSLGALTVLALIAVFLQDFSFSEFTPKRIAYLLTAGSIAGGIAMIIFYLALKQIGASKTVPLTSIYPLFAVIFSVVLLGEQVDVVRVAVGTVLIVSGIIFVMTG
;
A
#
# COMPACT_ATOMS: atom_id res chain seq x y z
N MET A 1 2.10 -17.29 -13.36
CA MET A 1 2.94 -16.35 -14.15
C MET A 1 2.25 -15.06 -14.57
N LYS A 2 0.95 -15.04 -14.95
CA LYS A 2 0.28 -13.76 -15.32
C LYS A 2 0.11 -12.80 -14.13
N GLY A 3 -0.20 -13.31 -12.93
CA GLY A 3 -0.41 -12.48 -11.73
C GLY A 3 0.88 -11.86 -11.21
N GLU A 4 1.99 -12.60 -11.28
CA GLU A 4 3.32 -12.16 -10.86
C GLU A 4 3.80 -10.99 -11.72
N LEU A 5 3.57 -11.04 -13.05
CA LEU A 5 3.89 -9.94 -13.94
C LEU A 5 3.06 -8.69 -13.63
N LEU A 6 1.75 -8.84 -13.36
CA LEU A 6 0.90 -7.72 -12.95
C LEU A 6 1.34 -7.11 -11.61
N ALA A 7 1.78 -7.94 -10.65
CA ALA A 7 2.32 -7.46 -9.38
C ALA A 7 3.63 -6.67 -9.57
N ILE A 8 4.50 -7.10 -10.48
CA ILE A 8 5.73 -6.37 -10.82
C ILE A 8 5.40 -5.01 -11.47
N LEU A 9 4.44 -4.97 -12.40
CA LEU A 9 3.98 -3.72 -13.00
C LEU A 9 3.38 -2.78 -11.94
N ALA A 10 2.59 -3.31 -11.00
CA ALA A 10 2.06 -2.53 -9.90
C ALA A 10 3.20 -1.98 -9.01
N ALA A 11 4.21 -2.79 -8.70
CA ALA A 11 5.37 -2.37 -7.91
C ALA A 11 6.16 -1.23 -8.58
N LEU A 12 6.31 -1.26 -9.91
CA LEU A 12 6.93 -0.16 -10.66
C LEU A 12 6.16 1.16 -10.50
N LEU A 13 4.83 1.12 -10.62
CA LEU A 13 3.98 2.31 -10.41
C LEU A 13 4.02 2.78 -8.95
N TRP A 14 4.03 1.85 -7.99
CA TRP A 14 4.17 2.13 -6.57
C TRP A 14 5.53 2.72 -6.21
N GLY A 15 6.57 2.54 -7.03
CA GLY A 15 7.86 3.21 -6.85
C GLY A 15 7.82 4.72 -7.13
N ILE A 16 6.93 5.16 -8.03
CA ILE A 16 6.83 6.57 -8.44
C ILE A 16 6.04 7.39 -7.42
N ALA A 17 4.93 6.84 -6.90
CA ALA A 17 3.99 7.60 -6.09
C ALA A 17 4.61 8.21 -4.80
N PRO A 18 5.41 7.49 -3.98
CA PRO A 18 6.04 8.05 -2.80
C PRO A 18 7.04 9.17 -3.09
N ILE A 19 7.63 9.20 -4.29
CA ILE A 19 8.51 10.30 -4.73
C ILE A 19 7.67 11.55 -4.95
N LEU A 20 6.55 11.44 -5.68
CA LEU A 20 5.60 12.54 -5.88
C LEU A 20 4.99 13.00 -4.55
N ASP A 21 4.60 12.07 -3.68
CA ASP A 21 4.12 12.37 -2.34
C ASP A 21 5.16 13.15 -1.54
N LYS A 22 6.44 12.72 -1.58
CA LYS A 22 7.53 13.43 -0.90
C LYS A 22 7.71 14.84 -1.45
N LEU A 23 7.73 15.01 -2.78
CA LEU A 23 7.83 16.33 -3.41
C LEU A 23 6.65 17.24 -3.01
N ALA A 24 5.44 16.68 -2.90
CA ALA A 24 4.27 17.44 -2.52
C ALA A 24 4.29 17.90 -1.05
N ILE A 25 4.94 17.15 -0.14
CA ILE A 25 4.89 17.41 1.31
C ILE A 25 6.22 17.83 1.94
N ALA A 26 7.31 17.93 1.16
CA ALA A 26 8.67 18.17 1.66
C ALA A 26 8.86 19.55 2.27
N ASP A 27 8.39 20.60 1.58
CA ASP A 27 8.77 22.00 1.87
C ASP A 27 7.68 22.81 2.58
N ALA A 28 6.55 22.18 2.87
CA ALA A 28 5.39 22.87 3.42
C ALA A 28 4.85 22.19 4.68
N GLU A 29 4.28 23.03 5.56
CA GLU A 29 3.42 22.61 6.69
C GLU A 29 2.09 22.03 6.19
N ILE A 30 2.09 21.32 5.06
CA ILE A 30 0.94 20.63 4.53
C ILE A 30 0.56 19.53 5.52
N SER A 31 -0.67 19.63 6.02
CA SER A 31 -1.27 18.58 6.84
C SER A 31 -1.26 17.24 6.08
N PRO A 32 -0.72 16.16 6.67
CA PRO A 32 -0.80 14.81 6.09
C PRO A 32 -2.23 14.38 5.76
N VAL A 33 -3.21 14.84 6.54
CA VAL A 33 -4.63 14.56 6.30
C VAL A 33 -5.08 15.23 5.01
N VAL A 34 -4.78 16.52 4.82
CA VAL A 34 -5.18 17.28 3.62
C VAL A 34 -4.47 16.73 2.38
N ALA A 35 -3.17 16.43 2.47
CA ALA A 35 -2.44 15.78 1.39
C ALA A 35 -3.10 14.47 0.96
N ASN A 36 -3.51 13.65 1.93
CA ASN A 36 -4.11 12.36 1.66
C ASN A 36 -5.54 12.47 1.09
N ILE A 37 -6.30 13.50 1.48
CA ILE A 37 -7.58 13.84 0.84
C ILE A 37 -7.36 14.16 -0.64
N ILE A 38 -6.41 15.04 -0.97
CA ILE A 38 -6.09 15.42 -2.36
C ILE A 38 -5.64 14.20 -3.16
N ARG A 39 -4.77 13.37 -2.59
CA ARG A 39 -4.35 12.10 -3.20
C ARG A 39 -5.54 11.18 -3.48
N SER A 40 -6.43 11.03 -2.51
CA SER A 40 -7.62 10.17 -2.64
C SER A 40 -8.59 10.68 -3.69
N LEU A 41 -8.74 12.01 -3.83
CA LEU A 41 -9.52 12.62 -4.90
C LEU A 41 -8.91 12.31 -6.28
N GLY A 42 -7.59 12.44 -6.44
CA GLY A 42 -6.91 12.06 -7.68
C GLY A 42 -7.15 10.60 -8.06
N ALA A 43 -7.04 9.68 -7.08
CA ALA A 43 -7.34 8.27 -7.28
C ALA A 43 -8.81 8.05 -7.69
N LEU A 44 -9.75 8.69 -6.99
CA LEU A 44 -11.18 8.61 -7.31
C LEU A 44 -11.48 9.12 -8.73
N THR A 45 -10.87 10.23 -9.15
CA THR A 45 -11.04 10.76 -10.50
C THR A 45 -10.57 9.76 -11.56
N VAL A 46 -9.38 9.17 -11.39
CA VAL A 46 -8.86 8.17 -12.34
C VAL A 46 -9.75 6.93 -12.37
N LEU A 47 -10.18 6.42 -11.20
CA LEU A 47 -11.10 5.28 -11.12
C LEU A 47 -12.44 5.57 -11.79
N ALA A 48 -13.01 6.76 -11.59
CA ALA A 48 -14.25 7.17 -12.24
C ALA A 48 -14.10 7.22 -13.77
N LEU A 49 -12.99 7.78 -14.28
CA LEU A 49 -12.71 7.81 -15.72
C LEU A 49 -12.56 6.40 -16.31
N ILE A 50 -11.86 5.50 -15.60
CA ILE A 50 -11.71 4.11 -16.02
C ILE A 50 -13.08 3.41 -16.04
N ALA A 51 -13.90 3.59 -14.99
CA ALA A 51 -15.24 3.01 -14.93
C ALA A 51 -16.14 3.51 -16.07
N VAL A 52 -16.10 4.82 -16.38
CA VAL A 52 -16.82 5.39 -17.53
C VAL A 52 -16.34 4.77 -18.84
N PHE A 53 -15.03 4.71 -19.06
CA PHE A 53 -14.45 4.22 -20.31
C PHE A 53 -14.72 2.73 -20.54
N LEU A 54 -14.66 1.92 -19.48
CA LEU A 54 -14.93 0.48 -19.53
C LEU A 54 -16.41 0.15 -19.38
N GLN A 55 -17.27 1.14 -19.11
CA GLN A 55 -18.68 0.96 -18.74
C GLN A 55 -18.88 0.01 -17.56
N ASP A 56 -17.93 0.01 -16.63
CA ASP A 56 -17.87 -0.91 -15.50
C ASP A 56 -18.41 -0.26 -14.22
N PHE A 57 -19.74 -0.34 -14.05
CA PHE A 57 -20.46 0.17 -12.88
C PHE A 57 -21.27 -0.93 -12.18
N SER A 58 -20.87 -2.20 -12.34
CA SER A 58 -21.63 -3.30 -11.78
C SER A 58 -21.41 -3.43 -10.27
N PHE A 59 -22.46 -3.17 -9.49
CA PHE A 59 -22.48 -3.43 -8.05
C PHE A 59 -23.20 -4.75 -7.69
N SER A 60 -23.56 -5.57 -8.67
CA SER A 60 -24.43 -6.75 -8.48
C SER A 60 -23.87 -7.79 -7.51
N GLU A 61 -22.54 -7.92 -7.42
CA GLU A 61 -21.88 -8.86 -6.52
C GLU A 61 -21.53 -8.28 -5.14
N PHE A 62 -21.80 -7.00 -4.90
CA PHE A 62 -21.41 -6.31 -3.67
C PHE A 62 -22.49 -6.43 -2.61
N THR A 63 -22.36 -7.44 -1.76
CA THR A 63 -23.16 -7.53 -0.53
C THR A 63 -22.71 -6.47 0.48
N PRO A 64 -23.57 -6.04 1.43
CA PRO A 64 -23.20 -5.09 2.48
C PRO A 64 -21.94 -5.50 3.25
N LYS A 65 -21.75 -6.82 3.45
CA LYS A 65 -20.55 -7.38 4.08
C LYS A 65 -19.28 -7.16 3.26
N ARG A 66 -19.33 -7.37 1.94
CA ARG A 66 -18.19 -7.12 1.04
C ARG A 66 -17.84 -5.63 0.97
N ILE A 67 -18.86 -4.79 0.91
CA ILE A 67 -18.70 -3.33 0.97
C ILE A 67 -18.04 -2.93 2.29
N ALA A 68 -18.51 -3.46 3.43
CA ALA A 68 -17.91 -3.19 4.72
C ALA A 68 -16.42 -3.58 4.77
N TYR A 69 -16.04 -4.75 4.24
CA TYR A 69 -14.63 -5.13 4.17
C TYR A 69 -13.79 -4.15 3.35
N LEU A 70 -14.28 -3.69 2.21
CA LEU A 70 -13.56 -2.73 1.36
C LEU A 70 -13.48 -1.35 1.99
N LEU A 71 -14.55 -0.89 2.63
CA LEU A 71 -14.54 0.37 3.37
C LEU A 71 -13.55 0.31 4.54
N THR A 72 -13.57 -0.76 5.33
CA THR A 72 -12.61 -0.96 6.43
C THR A 72 -11.18 -1.03 5.91
N ALA A 73 -10.91 -1.79 4.85
CA ALA A 73 -9.59 -1.86 4.23
C ALA A 73 -9.12 -0.49 3.71
N GLY A 74 -10.00 0.26 3.05
CA GLY A 74 -9.73 1.61 2.57
C GLY A 74 -9.46 2.61 3.70
N SER A 75 -10.23 2.55 4.79
CA SER A 75 -10.01 3.39 5.97
C SER A 75 -8.68 3.08 6.66
N ILE A 76 -8.30 1.80 6.77
CA ILE A 76 -7.04 1.38 7.39
C ILE A 76 -5.86 1.77 6.49
N ALA A 77 -5.83 1.29 5.24
CA ALA A 77 -4.69 1.43 4.35
C ALA A 77 -4.62 2.83 3.72
N GLY A 78 -5.72 3.27 3.10
CA GLY A 78 -5.80 4.55 2.42
C GLY A 78 -5.96 5.73 3.37
N GLY A 79 -6.55 5.54 4.56
CA GLY A 79 -6.75 6.60 5.56
C GLY A 79 -5.63 6.65 6.59
N ILE A 80 -5.73 5.79 7.61
CA ILE A 80 -4.90 5.85 8.82
C ILE A 80 -3.42 5.56 8.51
N ALA A 81 -3.14 4.44 7.82
CA ALA A 81 -1.78 4.03 7.49
C ALA A 81 -1.10 5.05 6.57
N MET A 82 -1.82 5.65 5.63
CA MET A 82 -1.26 6.67 4.74
C MET A 82 -0.88 7.96 5.47
N ILE A 83 -1.64 8.37 6.49
CA ILE A 83 -1.26 9.51 7.36
C ILE A 83 0.03 9.20 8.09
N ILE A 84 0.15 8.01 8.69
CA ILE A 84 1.37 7.57 9.39
C ILE A 84 2.54 7.47 8.40
N PHE A 85 2.28 6.97 7.19
CA PHE A 85 3.26 6.91 6.10
C PHE A 85 3.79 8.30 5.75
N TYR A 86 2.92 9.30 5.61
CA TYR A 86 3.34 10.68 5.35
C TYR A 86 4.14 11.31 6.49
N LEU A 87 3.79 11.02 7.74
CA LEU A 87 4.59 11.45 8.89
C LEU A 87 6.01 10.87 8.83
N ALA A 88 6.14 9.58 8.53
CA ALA A 88 7.45 8.95 8.32
C ALA A 88 8.17 9.52 7.09
N LEU A 89 7.46 9.71 5.98
CA LEU A 89 7.98 10.24 4.72
C LEU A 89 8.58 11.64 4.87
N LYS A 90 7.96 12.48 5.71
CA LYS A 90 8.52 13.80 6.07
C LYS A 90 9.85 13.67 6.81
N GLN A 91 9.94 12.74 7.76
CA GLN A 91 11.11 12.61 8.65
C GLN A 91 12.31 11.93 7.99
N ILE A 92 12.10 10.82 7.28
CA ILE A 92 13.22 9.98 6.78
C ILE A 92 13.29 9.88 5.25
N GLY A 93 12.33 10.46 4.54
CA GLY A 93 12.30 10.50 3.07
C GLY A 93 11.89 9.18 2.41
N ALA A 94 11.54 9.25 1.13
CA ALA A 94 10.99 8.12 0.37
C ALA A 94 11.95 6.91 0.29
N SER A 95 13.25 7.16 0.13
CA SER A 95 14.27 6.12 0.00
C SER A 95 14.42 5.24 1.24
N LYS A 96 14.02 5.74 2.43
CA LYS A 96 14.02 4.96 3.69
C LYS A 96 12.63 4.49 4.07
N THR A 97 11.61 5.34 3.93
CA THR A 97 10.23 4.98 4.30
C THR A 97 9.73 3.80 3.49
N VAL A 98 9.93 3.79 2.16
CA VAL A 98 9.38 2.73 1.29
C VAL A 98 9.97 1.36 1.62
N PRO A 99 11.31 1.15 1.66
CA PRO A 99 11.87 -0.15 2.02
C PRO A 99 11.47 -0.60 3.42
N LEU A 100 11.46 0.30 4.42
CA LEU A 100 11.01 -0.06 5.77
C LEU A 100 9.57 -0.57 5.79
N THR A 101 8.68 0.05 5.02
CA THR A 101 7.28 -0.41 4.95
C THR A 101 7.14 -1.73 4.20
N SER A 102 8.10 -2.13 3.37
CA SER A 102 8.12 -3.43 2.68
C SER A 102 8.29 -4.64 3.61
N ILE A 103 8.37 -4.45 4.94
CA ILE A 103 8.21 -5.54 5.91
C ILE A 103 6.75 -6.01 6.05
N TYR A 104 5.77 -5.27 5.49
CA TYR A 104 4.35 -5.63 5.58
C TYR A 104 3.99 -7.07 5.13
N PRO A 105 4.70 -7.75 4.19
CA PRO A 105 4.41 -9.13 3.84
C PRO A 105 4.51 -10.10 5.04
N LEU A 106 5.38 -9.82 6.01
CA LEU A 106 5.43 -10.58 7.26
C LEU A 106 4.10 -10.49 8.01
N PHE A 107 3.59 -9.28 8.17
CA PHE A 107 2.30 -9.04 8.83
C PHE A 107 1.14 -9.63 8.02
N ALA A 108 1.21 -9.58 6.68
CA ALA A 108 0.21 -10.19 5.81
C ALA A 108 0.10 -11.70 6.03
N VAL A 109 1.23 -12.41 6.14
CA VAL A 109 1.22 -13.85 6.46
C VAL A 109 0.65 -14.12 7.85
N ILE A 110 1.05 -13.33 8.86
CA ILE A 110 0.50 -13.49 10.22
C ILE A 110 -1.02 -13.33 10.21
N PHE A 111 -1.53 -12.27 9.55
CA PHE A 111 -2.95 -12.03 9.47
C PHE A 111 -3.68 -13.05 8.59
N SER A 112 -3.06 -13.61 7.55
CA SER A 112 -3.69 -14.64 6.74
C SER A 112 -3.87 -15.95 7.51
N VAL A 113 -2.88 -16.33 8.34
CA VAL A 113 -3.02 -17.47 9.25
C VAL A 113 -4.11 -17.21 10.30
N VAL A 114 -4.07 -16.05 10.96
CA VAL A 114 -4.95 -15.76 12.11
C VAL A 114 -6.40 -15.47 11.68
N LEU A 115 -6.60 -14.71 10.59
CA LEU A 115 -7.92 -14.23 10.18
C LEU A 115 -8.56 -15.11 9.10
N LEU A 116 -7.75 -15.72 8.23
CA LEU A 116 -8.24 -16.54 7.11
C LEU A 116 -8.04 -18.05 7.34
N GLY A 117 -7.28 -18.44 8.37
CA GLY A 117 -7.01 -19.85 8.68
C GLY A 117 -6.10 -20.53 7.65
N GLU A 118 -5.30 -19.75 6.92
CA GLU A 118 -4.37 -20.29 5.92
C GLU A 118 -3.28 -21.15 6.57
N GLN A 119 -2.94 -22.27 5.92
CA GLN A 119 -1.78 -23.08 6.30
C GLN A 119 -0.56 -22.57 5.56
N VAL A 120 0.40 -22.03 6.30
CA VAL A 120 1.68 -21.55 5.76
C VAL A 120 2.84 -22.41 6.24
N ASP A 121 3.82 -22.60 5.35
CA ASP A 121 5.11 -23.18 5.70
C ASP A 121 5.89 -22.13 6.51
N VAL A 122 5.82 -22.26 7.84
CA VAL A 122 6.43 -21.33 8.81
C VAL A 122 7.93 -21.17 8.56
N VAL A 123 8.62 -22.25 8.14
CA VAL A 123 10.07 -22.22 7.88
C VAL A 123 10.37 -21.38 6.65
N ARG A 124 9.63 -21.58 5.55
CA ARG A 124 9.82 -20.77 4.33
C ARG A 124 9.49 -19.30 4.57
N VAL A 125 8.42 -19.02 5.31
CA VAL A 125 8.04 -17.64 5.65
C VAL A 125 9.11 -16.98 6.51
N ALA A 126 9.65 -17.68 7.52
CA ALA A 126 10.71 -17.15 8.37
C ALA A 126 11.98 -16.85 7.56
N VAL A 127 12.43 -17.79 6.72
CA VAL A 127 13.60 -17.58 5.85
C VAL A 127 13.39 -16.41 4.88
N GLY A 128 12.24 -16.37 4.21
CA GLY A 128 11.90 -15.25 3.31
C GLY A 128 11.86 -13.91 4.03
N THR A 129 11.32 -13.88 5.25
CA THR A 129 11.28 -12.69 6.10
C THR A 129 12.68 -12.20 6.44
N VAL A 130 13.58 -13.11 6.87
CA VAL A 130 14.97 -12.76 7.19
C VAL A 130 15.67 -12.17 5.98
N LEU A 131 15.47 -12.74 4.79
CA LEU A 131 16.03 -12.23 3.54
C LEU A 131 15.49 -10.83 3.19
N ILE A 132 14.18 -10.62 3.32
CA ILE A 132 13.56 -9.30 3.08
C ILE A 132 14.11 -8.26 4.05
N VAL A 133 14.12 -8.55 5.35
CA VAL A 133 14.61 -7.62 6.39
C VAL A 133 16.09 -7.32 6.18
N SER A 134 16.91 -8.32 5.88
CA SER A 134 18.34 -8.13 5.60
C SER A 134 18.57 -7.25 4.37
N GLY A 135 17.78 -7.46 3.31
CA GLY A 135 17.83 -6.62 2.11
C GLY A 135 17.43 -5.17 2.39
N ILE A 136 16.39 -4.96 3.21
CA ILE A 136 15.96 -3.61 3.64
C ILE A 136 17.07 -2.92 4.44
N ILE A 137 17.67 -3.61 5.41
CA ILE A 137 18.80 -3.07 6.20
C ILE A 137 19.93 -2.67 5.27
N PHE A 138 20.30 -3.52 4.31
CA PHE A 138 21.36 -3.24 3.36
C PHE A 138 21.08 -1.98 2.51
N VAL A 139 19.85 -1.85 1.98
CA VAL A 139 19.41 -0.65 1.24
C VAL A 139 19.46 0.61 2.11
N MET A 140 19.19 0.50 3.40
CA MET A 140 19.18 1.65 4.32
C MET A 140 20.57 2.09 4.80
N THR A 141 21.56 1.19 4.77
CA THR A 141 22.94 1.45 5.23
C THR A 141 23.87 2.02 4.16
N GLY A 142 23.40 2.13 2.91
CA GLY A 142 24.08 2.84 1.81
C GLY A 142 23.52 4.24 1.61
#